data_AF-A0A1A7YFZ4-F1
#
_entry.id   AF-A0A1A7YFZ4-F1
#
_cell.length_a   1.000
_cell.length_b   1.000
_cell.length_c   1.000
_cell.angle_alpha   90.00
_cell.angle_beta   90.00
_cell.angle_gamma   90.00
#
_symmetry.space_group_name_H-M   'P 1'
#
loop_
_entity.id
_entity.type
_entity.pdbx_description
1 polymer ?
#
loop_
_entity_poly.entity_id
_entity_poly.type
_entity_poly.pdbx_seq_one_letter_code
_entity_poly.pdbx_strand_id
1 'polypeptide(L)'
;LSLRRRCECVTEGSDEAGSRTLLNRIYTELYITEGQSEEVNTQHEVEQLETTSKTKRLHDAPIRCQDIFKALPEQHGAIRVVLTNGVAGAGKTFSVLKFTLDWAEGLENQDVHVVLLLSFRELNLIRDEQHSLLTLLRVFYPTFQKLPAEKLAVWKLLFIFDGLDESRLSLDFSSSQLVSEVTQRSSVKVLLTSLIKGNLLPSALVWITSRPAAANQI
;
A
#
# COMPACT_ATOMS: atom_id res chain seq x y z
N LEU A 1 0.32 2.21 -19.33
CA LEU A 1 0.60 3.62 -18.97
C LEU A 1 1.75 3.66 -17.98
N SER A 2 2.59 4.70 -17.98
CA SER A 2 3.59 4.90 -16.92
C SER A 2 2.90 5.27 -15.59
N LEU A 3 3.52 4.93 -14.46
CA LEU A 3 3.00 5.28 -13.12
C LEU A 3 2.82 6.78 -12.94
N ARG A 4 3.76 7.59 -13.46
CA ARG A 4 3.63 9.05 -13.52
C ARG A 4 2.28 9.49 -14.07
N ARG A 5 1.87 8.99 -15.24
CA ARG A 5 0.57 9.34 -15.85
C ARG A 5 -0.64 8.87 -15.05
N ARG A 6 -0.50 7.82 -14.23
CA ARG A 6 -1.58 7.34 -13.35
C ARG A 6 -1.74 8.22 -12.12
N CYS A 7 -0.68 8.90 -11.68
CA CYS A 7 -0.63 9.64 -10.42
C CYS A 7 -0.54 11.16 -10.58
N GLU A 8 -0.22 11.67 -11.77
CA GLU A 8 -0.03 13.11 -12.02
C GLU A 8 -1.31 13.94 -11.89
N CYS A 9 -2.48 13.34 -12.14
CA CYS A 9 -3.76 14.03 -12.13
C CYS A 9 -4.81 13.29 -11.29
N VAL A 10 -5.62 14.06 -10.59
CA VAL A 10 -6.79 13.59 -9.82
C VAL A 10 -8.06 14.34 -10.23
N THR A 11 -9.22 13.76 -9.95
CA THR A 11 -10.52 14.42 -10.15
C THR A 11 -10.90 15.17 -8.87
N GLU A 12 -11.31 16.43 -9.01
CA GLU A 12 -11.71 17.29 -7.90
C GLU A 12 -13.23 17.52 -7.94
N GLY A 13 -13.94 17.21 -6.86
CA GLY A 13 -15.39 17.44 -6.73
C GLY A 13 -16.29 16.45 -7.49
N SER A 14 -17.60 16.75 -7.49
CA SER A 14 -18.67 15.96 -8.13
C SER A 14 -19.07 16.45 -9.51
N ASP A 15 -18.37 17.41 -10.10
CA ASP A 15 -18.88 18.09 -11.29
C ASP A 15 -18.68 17.29 -12.59
N GLU A 16 -19.73 17.37 -13.41
CA GLU A 16 -20.06 16.60 -14.61
C GLU A 16 -19.12 16.83 -15.81
N ALA A 17 -18.01 17.53 -15.62
CA ALA A 17 -16.97 17.71 -16.61
C ALA A 17 -15.64 17.28 -15.99
N GLY A 18 -15.09 16.14 -16.43
CA GLY A 18 -13.90 15.49 -15.88
C GLY A 18 -12.59 16.28 -16.01
N SER A 19 -12.57 17.50 -15.46
CA SER A 19 -11.39 18.34 -15.30
C SER A 19 -10.41 17.61 -14.38
N ARG A 20 -9.26 17.29 -14.95
CA ARG A 20 -8.15 16.64 -14.25
C ARG A 20 -7.25 17.72 -13.67
N THR A 21 -7.15 17.80 -12.35
CA THR A 21 -6.27 18.72 -11.64
C THR A 21 -4.93 18.05 -11.37
N LEU A 22 -3.82 18.78 -11.57
CA LEU A 22 -2.48 18.29 -11.25
C LEU A 22 -2.35 18.08 -9.74
N LEU A 23 -1.97 16.88 -9.31
CA LEU A 23 -1.85 16.53 -7.88
C LEU A 23 -0.93 17.50 -7.14
N ASN A 24 0.23 17.83 -7.72
CA ASN A 24 1.22 18.73 -7.13
C ASN A 24 0.70 20.17 -6.90
N ARG A 25 -0.40 20.58 -7.55
CA ARG A 25 -0.98 21.92 -7.32
C ARG A 25 -1.88 21.98 -6.09
N ILE A 26 -2.43 20.85 -5.67
CA ILE A 26 -3.44 20.79 -4.61
C ILE A 26 -3.01 19.94 -3.42
N TYR A 27 -1.90 19.19 -3.55
CA TYR A 27 -1.41 18.34 -2.49
C TYR A 27 -0.97 19.18 -1.28
N THR A 28 -1.51 18.82 -0.12
CA THR A 28 -1.07 19.31 1.19
C THR A 28 -0.48 18.13 1.95
N GLU A 29 0.67 18.35 2.58
CA GLU A 29 1.34 17.30 3.37
C GLU A 29 0.42 16.85 4.51
N LEU A 30 0.24 15.53 4.63
CA LEU A 30 -0.59 14.96 5.68
C LEU A 30 0.21 14.79 6.96
N TYR A 31 -0.47 15.01 8.09
CA TYR A 31 0.08 14.71 9.40
C TYR A 31 -0.06 13.20 9.68
N ILE A 32 1.02 12.46 9.46
CA ILE A 32 1.09 11.01 9.73
C ILE A 32 1.86 10.81 11.04
N THR A 33 1.34 9.97 11.92
CA THR A 33 2.02 9.58 13.16
C THR A 33 2.12 8.06 13.24
N GLU A 34 3.02 7.57 14.09
CA GLU A 34 3.05 6.16 14.42
C GLU A 34 1.77 5.76 15.16
N GLY A 35 1.14 4.67 14.74
CA GLY A 35 -0.01 4.09 15.44
C GLY A 35 0.45 3.13 16.52
N GLN A 36 -0.17 3.17 17.70
CA GLN A 36 0.00 2.11 18.70
C GLN A 36 -0.79 0.85 18.25
N SER A 37 -0.20 -0.32 18.51
CA SER A 37 -0.87 -1.63 18.41
C SER A 37 -1.90 -1.74 19.55
N GLU A 38 -2.97 -0.96 19.51
CA GLU A 38 -4.13 -1.20 20.37
C GLU A 38 -5.10 -2.13 19.64
N GLU A 39 -5.65 -3.10 20.38
CA GLU A 39 -6.78 -3.91 19.92
C GLU A 39 -7.89 -2.97 19.44
N VAL A 40 -8.16 -3.02 18.13
CA VAL A 40 -9.11 -2.12 17.48
C VAL A 40 -10.49 -2.39 18.06
N ASN A 41 -10.90 -1.56 19.03
CA ASN A 41 -12.26 -1.54 19.53
C ASN A 41 -13.18 -1.21 18.33
N THR A 42 -14.08 -2.13 18.00
CA THR A 42 -14.98 -2.06 16.83
C THR A 42 -16.08 -1.01 16.96
N GLN A 43 -15.99 -0.14 17.97
CA GLN A 43 -16.91 0.97 18.16
C GLN A 43 -16.58 2.13 17.20
N HIS A 44 -17.61 2.95 16.93
CA HIS A 44 -17.72 3.92 15.84
C HIS A 44 -16.43 4.65 15.42
N GLU A 45 -16.25 4.89 14.11
CA GLU A 45 -15.09 5.61 13.54
C GLU A 45 -14.84 6.99 14.21
N VAL A 46 -15.89 7.64 14.72
CA VAL A 46 -15.82 8.92 15.45
C VAL A 46 -15.20 8.76 16.84
N GLU A 47 -15.55 7.69 17.57
CA GLU A 47 -15.00 7.44 18.91
C GLU A 47 -13.52 7.07 18.85
N GLN A 48 -13.05 6.46 17.76
CA GLN A 48 -11.62 6.17 17.58
C GLN A 48 -10.79 7.46 17.39
N LEU A 49 -11.30 8.44 16.64
CA LEU A 49 -10.65 9.76 16.53
C LEU A 49 -10.56 10.46 17.89
N GLU A 50 -11.62 10.35 18.70
CA GLU A 50 -11.64 10.90 20.06
C GLU A 50 -10.74 10.15 21.05
N THR A 51 -10.66 8.83 20.95
CA THR A 51 -9.86 7.99 21.86
C THR A 51 -8.37 8.15 21.56
N THR A 52 -7.99 8.13 20.27
CA THR A 52 -6.61 8.39 19.83
C THR A 52 -6.15 9.80 20.21
N SER A 53 -7.05 10.80 20.18
CA SER A 53 -6.71 12.17 20.61
C SER A 53 -6.64 12.35 22.14
N LYS A 54 -7.30 11.48 22.92
CA LYS A 54 -7.28 11.49 24.40
C LYS A 54 -6.09 10.72 24.96
N THR A 55 -5.60 9.67 24.29
CA THR A 55 -4.38 8.94 24.66
C THR A 55 -3.12 9.69 24.23
N LYS A 56 -2.92 10.89 24.78
CA LYS A 56 -1.64 11.60 24.66
C LYS A 56 -0.60 10.91 25.53
N ARG A 57 0.32 10.15 24.89
CA ARG A 57 1.79 10.28 25.01
C ARG A 57 2.55 9.04 24.49
N LEU A 58 3.47 9.25 23.53
CA LEU A 58 4.94 9.14 23.68
C LEU A 58 5.71 9.41 22.36
N HIS A 59 5.09 9.20 21.19
CA HIS A 59 5.70 9.47 19.87
C HIS A 59 4.79 10.30 18.94
N ASP A 60 4.59 11.57 19.29
CA ASP A 60 3.83 12.55 18.47
C ASP A 60 4.65 13.12 17.29
N ALA A 61 5.83 12.57 17.00
CA ALA A 61 6.68 13.08 15.93
C ALA A 61 6.01 12.81 14.57
N PRO A 62 5.71 13.85 13.77
CA PRO A 62 5.16 13.63 12.43
C PRO A 62 6.15 12.84 11.58
N ILE A 63 5.64 11.80 10.95
CA ILE A 63 6.36 10.97 9.98
C ILE A 63 6.06 11.55 8.60
N ARG A 64 7.11 11.92 7.86
CA ARG A 64 6.93 12.32 6.47
C ARG A 64 6.58 11.10 5.63
N CYS A 65 5.72 11.26 4.62
CA CYS A 65 5.26 10.13 3.81
C CYS A 65 6.41 9.35 3.13
N GLN A 66 7.50 10.03 2.76
CA GLN A 66 8.71 9.42 2.20
C GLN A 66 9.53 8.60 3.21
N ASP A 67 9.28 8.79 4.51
CA ASP A 67 10.04 8.20 5.61
C ASP A 67 9.31 7.04 6.30
N ILE A 68 8.12 6.63 5.82
CA ILE A 68 7.26 5.62 6.47
C ILE A 68 7.93 4.24 6.67
N PHE A 69 8.98 3.92 5.92
CA PHE A 69 9.76 2.67 6.05
C PHE A 69 11.06 2.85 6.84
N LYS A 70 11.39 4.07 7.27
CA LYS A 70 12.55 4.32 8.11
C LYS A 70 12.19 4.00 9.54
N ALA A 71 13.00 3.17 10.18
CA ALA A 71 12.85 2.88 11.60
C ALA A 71 12.98 4.18 12.41
N LEU A 72 12.07 4.36 13.37
CA LEU A 72 12.22 5.43 14.35
C LEU A 72 13.46 5.18 15.23
N PRO A 73 14.05 6.23 15.85
CA PRO A 73 15.30 6.09 16.62
C PRO A 73 15.29 5.00 17.69
N GLU A 74 14.11 4.64 18.19
CA GLU A 74 13.92 3.66 19.27
C GLU A 74 13.62 2.24 18.76
N GLN A 75 13.34 2.08 17.46
CA GLN A 75 13.04 0.80 16.82
C GLN A 75 14.29 0.12 16.28
N HIS A 76 14.47 -1.16 16.67
CA HIS A 76 15.55 -2.01 16.17
C HIS A 76 15.00 -2.93 15.07
N GLY A 77 15.42 -2.70 13.82
CA GLY A 77 15.08 -3.56 12.69
C GLY A 77 14.57 -2.79 11.48
N ALA A 78 14.64 -3.41 10.31
CA ALA A 78 14.10 -2.83 9.08
C ALA A 78 12.58 -2.97 9.05
N ILE A 79 11.85 -1.86 8.81
CA ILE A 79 10.41 -1.90 8.58
C ILE A 79 10.16 -2.42 7.16
N ARG A 80 9.53 -3.59 7.06
CA ARG A 80 9.16 -4.20 5.78
C ARG A 80 7.73 -3.89 5.37
N VAL A 81 6.81 -3.90 6.33
CA VAL A 81 5.37 -3.74 6.11
C VAL A 81 4.87 -2.53 6.90
N VAL A 82 4.16 -1.64 6.23
CA VAL A 82 3.50 -0.46 6.81
C VAL A 82 2.01 -0.55 6.55
N LEU A 83 1.20 -0.40 7.60
CA LEU A 83 -0.23 -0.18 7.48
C LEU A 83 -0.54 1.28 7.85
N THR A 84 -1.02 2.07 6.90
CA THR A 84 -1.55 3.41 7.16
C THR A 84 -3.05 3.34 7.36
N ASN A 85 -3.46 3.54 8.61
CA ASN A 85 -4.84 3.60 9.01
C ASN A 85 -5.37 5.03 9.08
N GLY A 86 -6.63 5.22 8.73
CA GLY A 86 -7.32 6.49 8.89
C GLY A 86 -8.75 6.44 8.39
N VAL A 87 -9.60 7.35 8.86
CA VAL A 87 -11.01 7.42 8.47
C VAL A 87 -11.19 7.77 6.98
N ALA A 88 -12.42 7.64 6.47
CA ALA A 88 -12.74 8.10 5.11
C ALA A 88 -12.40 9.59 4.95
N GLY A 89 -11.88 9.98 3.77
CA GLY A 89 -11.49 11.37 3.51
C GLY A 89 -10.17 11.83 4.16
N ALA A 90 -9.52 11.00 5.00
CA ALA A 90 -8.25 11.36 5.66
C ALA A 90 -7.03 11.48 4.72
N GLY A 91 -7.22 11.42 3.39
CA GLY A 91 -6.14 11.61 2.42
C GLY A 91 -5.22 10.40 2.15
N LYS A 92 -5.52 9.21 2.69
CA LYS A 92 -4.69 7.99 2.49
C LYS A 92 -4.29 7.73 1.04
N THR A 93 -5.27 7.68 0.12
CA THR A 93 -5.03 7.52 -1.32
C THR A 93 -4.23 8.69 -1.90
N PHE A 94 -4.46 9.92 -1.45
CA PHE A 94 -3.68 11.09 -1.91
C PHE A 94 -2.21 10.98 -1.53
N SER A 95 -1.88 10.48 -0.32
CA SER A 95 -0.50 10.20 0.07
C SER A 95 0.16 9.13 -0.79
N VAL A 96 -0.55 8.04 -1.09
CA VAL A 96 -0.08 6.99 -2.00
C VAL A 96 0.22 7.55 -3.39
N LEU A 97 -0.69 8.37 -3.93
CA LEU A 97 -0.52 8.99 -5.24
C LEU A 97 0.66 9.96 -5.25
N LYS A 98 0.80 10.78 -4.20
CA LYS A 98 1.91 11.75 -4.10
C LYS A 98 3.26 11.06 -3.99
N PHE A 99 3.38 10.08 -3.09
CA PHE A 99 4.60 9.26 -2.96
C PHE A 99 4.98 8.63 -4.30
N THR A 100 4.01 8.03 -4.99
CA THR A 100 4.25 7.36 -6.28
C THR A 100 4.66 8.35 -7.36
N LEU A 101 4.08 9.55 -7.38
CA LEU A 101 4.43 10.61 -8.31
C LEU A 101 5.85 11.12 -8.06
N ASP A 102 6.21 11.41 -6.82
CA ASP A 102 7.55 11.89 -6.45
C ASP A 102 8.63 10.87 -6.78
N TRP A 103 8.39 9.59 -6.50
CA TRP A 103 9.27 8.51 -6.92
C TRP A 103 9.40 8.44 -8.45
N ALA A 104 8.29 8.56 -9.18
CA ALA A 104 8.29 8.49 -10.64
C ALA A 104 8.95 9.72 -11.31
N GLU A 105 9.04 10.85 -10.60
CA GLU A 105 9.73 12.07 -11.04
C GLU A 105 11.19 12.13 -10.56
N GLY A 106 11.66 11.14 -9.82
CA GLY A 106 13.05 11.05 -9.37
C GLY A 106 13.36 11.89 -8.13
N LEU A 107 12.34 12.36 -7.41
CA LEU A 107 12.49 13.31 -6.31
C LEU A 107 12.86 12.63 -4.99
N GLU A 108 12.22 11.50 -4.69
CA GLU A 108 12.32 10.81 -3.40
C GLU A 108 12.39 9.28 -3.58
N ASN A 109 12.87 8.58 -2.55
CA ASN A 109 12.90 7.10 -2.45
C ASN A 109 13.53 6.36 -3.65
N GLN A 110 14.53 6.96 -4.30
CA GLN A 110 15.21 6.37 -5.47
C GLN A 110 16.08 5.14 -5.15
N ASP A 111 16.22 4.79 -3.87
CA ASP A 111 16.77 3.51 -3.43
C ASP A 111 15.82 2.33 -3.76
N VAL A 112 14.52 2.60 -3.95
CA VAL A 112 13.53 1.65 -4.45
C VAL A 112 13.59 1.58 -5.98
N HIS A 113 13.86 0.40 -6.53
CA HIS A 113 14.02 0.20 -7.97
C HIS A 113 12.68 0.26 -8.72
N VAL A 114 11.60 -0.19 -8.08
CA VAL A 114 10.27 -0.28 -8.70
C VAL A 114 9.20 -0.09 -7.62
N VAL A 115 8.26 0.83 -7.88
CA VAL A 115 7.00 0.96 -7.15
C VAL A 115 5.88 0.25 -7.91
N LEU A 116 5.06 -0.53 -7.20
CA LEU A 116 3.93 -1.28 -7.73
C LEU A 116 2.67 -0.89 -6.97
N LEU A 117 1.91 0.06 -7.52
CA LEU A 117 0.63 0.51 -6.99
C LEU A 117 -0.55 -0.36 -7.50
N LEU A 118 -1.19 -1.09 -6.58
CA LEU A 118 -2.31 -1.98 -6.85
C LEU A 118 -3.45 -1.63 -5.90
N SER A 119 -4.60 -1.19 -6.41
CA SER A 119 -5.77 -1.00 -5.54
C SER A 119 -6.46 -2.34 -5.28
N PHE A 120 -7.04 -2.52 -4.09
CA PHE A 120 -7.87 -3.71 -3.82
C PHE A 120 -9.10 -3.77 -4.74
N ARG A 121 -9.63 -2.61 -5.16
CA ARG A 121 -10.68 -2.54 -6.20
C ARG A 121 -10.24 -3.22 -7.51
N GLU A 122 -9.05 -2.91 -8.00
CA GLU A 122 -8.48 -3.52 -9.20
C GLU A 122 -8.19 -5.01 -8.99
N LEU A 123 -7.67 -5.40 -7.82
CA LEU A 123 -7.40 -6.80 -7.48
C LEU A 123 -8.68 -7.64 -7.44
N ASN A 124 -9.79 -7.09 -6.96
CA ASN A 124 -11.10 -7.75 -6.96
C ASN A 124 -11.64 -8.08 -8.37
N LEU A 125 -11.12 -7.43 -9.41
CA LEU A 125 -11.53 -7.70 -10.80
C LEU A 125 -10.81 -8.91 -11.41
N ILE A 126 -9.75 -9.40 -10.76
CA ILE A 126 -9.07 -10.61 -11.18
C ILE A 126 -9.98 -11.79 -10.84
N ARG A 127 -10.38 -12.52 -11.88
CA ARG A 127 -11.22 -13.72 -11.76
C ARG A 127 -10.49 -14.79 -10.95
N ASP A 128 -11.22 -15.80 -10.47
CA ASP A 128 -10.68 -16.96 -9.73
C ASP A 128 -9.83 -17.91 -10.59
N GLU A 129 -8.88 -17.34 -11.34
CA GLU A 129 -7.81 -18.05 -12.02
C GLU A 129 -6.56 -18.05 -11.13
N GLN A 130 -5.79 -19.13 -11.17
CA GLN A 130 -4.52 -19.15 -10.48
C GLN A 130 -3.49 -18.32 -11.24
N HIS A 131 -2.82 -17.40 -10.56
CA HIS A 131 -1.73 -16.60 -11.10
C HIS A 131 -0.44 -16.91 -10.34
N SER A 132 0.70 -16.81 -11.02
CA SER A 132 1.96 -16.49 -10.34
C SER A 132 2.04 -14.99 -10.08
N LEU A 133 2.88 -14.55 -9.13
CA LEU A 133 3.08 -13.12 -8.90
C LEU A 133 3.53 -12.41 -10.18
N LEU A 134 4.47 -13.00 -10.94
CA LEU A 134 4.92 -12.42 -12.20
C LEU A 134 3.77 -12.27 -13.21
N THR A 135 2.92 -13.28 -13.36
CA THR A 135 1.77 -13.20 -14.26
C THR A 135 0.72 -12.20 -13.78
N LEU A 136 0.50 -12.09 -12.46
CA LEU A 136 -0.42 -11.10 -11.89
C LEU A 136 0.09 -9.68 -12.17
N LEU A 137 1.39 -9.43 -11.96
CA LEU A 137 2.00 -8.13 -12.25
C LEU A 137 1.91 -7.76 -13.74
N ARG A 138 2.03 -8.73 -14.64
CA ARG A 138 1.86 -8.51 -16.09
C ARG A 138 0.45 -8.07 -16.49
N VAL A 139 -0.58 -8.42 -15.69
CA VAL A 139 -1.96 -7.94 -15.92
C VAL A 139 -2.04 -6.43 -15.68
N PHE A 140 -1.49 -5.95 -14.56
CA PHE A 140 -1.54 -4.53 -14.19
C PHE A 140 -0.46 -3.67 -14.85
N TYR A 141 0.69 -4.27 -15.16
CA TYR A 141 1.87 -3.60 -15.71
C TYR A 141 2.35 -4.32 -16.98
N PRO A 142 1.79 -4.02 -18.16
CA PRO A 142 2.19 -4.65 -19.42
C PRO A 142 3.68 -4.52 -19.76
N THR A 143 4.37 -3.52 -19.21
CA THR A 143 5.83 -3.36 -19.31
C THR A 143 6.59 -4.57 -18.76
N PHE A 144 5.99 -5.35 -17.86
CA PHE A 144 6.61 -6.53 -17.25
C PHE A 144 6.51 -7.79 -18.13
N GLN A 145 5.85 -7.71 -19.29
CA GLN A 145 5.78 -8.85 -20.21
C GLN A 145 7.17 -9.31 -20.67
N LYS A 146 8.11 -8.37 -20.83
CA LYS A 146 9.50 -8.64 -21.24
C LYS A 146 10.44 -8.84 -20.04
N LEU A 147 9.92 -8.73 -18.81
CA LEU A 147 10.74 -8.85 -17.62
C LEU A 147 10.94 -10.34 -17.26
N PRO A 148 12.20 -10.80 -17.12
CA PRO A 148 12.48 -12.15 -16.65
C PRO A 148 12.27 -12.24 -15.13
N ALA A 149 11.87 -13.41 -14.66
CA ALA A 149 11.39 -13.62 -13.28
C ALA A 149 12.47 -13.30 -12.23
N GLU A 150 13.72 -13.63 -12.54
CA GLU A 150 14.85 -13.52 -11.62
C GLU A 150 15.14 -12.06 -11.23
N LYS A 151 14.75 -11.10 -12.09
CA LYS A 151 14.91 -9.66 -11.79
C LYS A 151 14.07 -9.21 -10.61
N LEU A 152 12.90 -9.81 -10.39
CA LEU A 152 12.03 -9.45 -9.27
C LEU A 152 12.67 -9.79 -7.92
N ALA A 153 13.50 -10.83 -7.85
CA ALA A 153 14.19 -11.23 -6.62
C ALA A 153 15.40 -10.33 -6.29
N VAL A 154 15.97 -9.66 -7.29
CA VAL A 154 17.16 -8.81 -7.13
C VAL A 154 16.78 -7.36 -6.84
N TRP A 155 15.66 -6.88 -7.37
CA TRP A 155 15.23 -5.50 -7.19
C TRP A 155 14.67 -5.24 -5.80
N LYS A 156 14.98 -4.05 -5.26
CA LYS A 156 14.25 -3.49 -4.13
C LYS A 156 12.88 -3.01 -4.63
N LEU A 157 11.87 -3.83 -4.41
CA LEU A 157 10.50 -3.58 -4.83
C LEU A 157 9.69 -2.96 -3.68
N LEU A 158 8.80 -2.02 -3.99
CA LEU A 158 7.75 -1.54 -3.09
C LEU A 158 6.39 -1.88 -3.68
N PHE A 159 5.62 -2.68 -2.97
CA PHE A 159 4.22 -2.92 -3.27
C PHE A 159 3.35 -1.98 -2.44
N ILE A 160 2.48 -1.22 -3.10
CA ILE A 160 1.49 -0.37 -2.44
C ILE A 160 0.11 -0.95 -2.73
N PHE A 161 -0.57 -1.42 -1.68
CA PHE A 161 -1.93 -1.93 -1.72
C PHE A 161 -2.90 -0.89 -1.16
N ASP A 162 -3.58 -0.17 -2.05
CA ASP A 162 -4.48 0.92 -1.64
C ASP A 162 -5.92 0.40 -1.43
N GLY A 163 -6.50 0.75 -0.28
CA GLY A 163 -7.92 0.53 0.05
C GLY A 163 -8.26 -0.89 0.51
N LEU A 164 -7.57 -1.44 1.51
CA LEU A 164 -7.88 -2.76 2.08
C LEU A 164 -9.34 -2.90 2.52
N ASP A 165 -9.97 -1.82 2.96
CA ASP A 165 -11.40 -1.78 3.31
C ASP A 165 -12.35 -2.03 2.13
N GLU A 166 -11.83 -2.06 0.91
CA GLU A 166 -12.54 -2.36 -0.31
C GLU A 166 -12.22 -3.76 -0.85
N SER A 167 -11.37 -4.51 -0.16
CA SER A 167 -11.03 -5.88 -0.50
C SER A 167 -12.25 -6.80 -0.40
N ARG A 168 -12.43 -7.63 -1.43
CA ARG A 168 -13.32 -8.80 -1.38
C ARG A 168 -12.52 -10.09 -1.19
N LEU A 169 -11.21 -9.99 -1.07
CA LEU A 169 -10.30 -11.10 -0.85
C LEU A 169 -10.25 -11.39 0.65
N SER A 170 -10.66 -12.60 1.03
CA SER A 170 -10.41 -13.09 2.38
C SER A 170 -8.94 -13.52 2.49
N LEU A 171 -8.12 -12.63 3.04
CA LEU A 171 -6.71 -12.89 3.32
C LEU A 171 -6.62 -13.75 4.59
N ASP A 172 -6.04 -14.95 4.48
CA ASP A 172 -5.91 -15.88 5.60
C ASP A 172 -4.45 -15.98 6.03
N PHE A 173 -4.09 -15.25 7.08
CA PHE A 173 -2.76 -15.25 7.65
C PHE A 173 -2.47 -16.46 8.56
N SER A 174 -3.50 -17.22 8.93
CA SER A 174 -3.39 -18.44 9.74
C SER A 174 -3.08 -19.69 8.90
N SER A 175 -3.45 -19.68 7.62
CA SER A 175 -3.19 -20.77 6.69
C SER A 175 -1.69 -21.05 6.50
N SER A 176 -1.37 -22.34 6.36
CA SER A 176 -0.05 -22.84 5.97
C SER A 176 0.17 -22.85 4.45
N GLN A 177 -0.87 -22.58 3.65
CA GLN A 177 -0.77 -22.55 2.18
C GLN A 177 -0.16 -21.23 1.73
N LEU A 178 1.17 -21.19 1.70
CA LEU A 178 1.97 -20.06 1.22
C LEU A 178 2.84 -20.47 0.05
N VAL A 179 3.27 -19.48 -0.74
CA VAL A 179 4.19 -19.66 -1.87
C VAL A 179 5.43 -18.80 -1.66
N SER A 180 6.57 -19.27 -2.14
CA SER A 180 7.84 -18.55 -2.03
C SER A 180 8.39 -18.08 -3.38
N GLU A 181 7.98 -18.74 -4.47
CA GLU A 181 8.52 -18.49 -5.81
C GLU A 181 7.63 -17.57 -6.63
N VAL A 182 8.23 -16.60 -7.31
CA VAL A 182 7.51 -15.60 -8.12
C VAL A 182 6.80 -16.19 -9.34
N THR A 183 7.16 -17.42 -9.74
CA THR A 183 6.60 -18.18 -10.85
C THR A 183 5.58 -19.23 -10.41
N GLN A 184 5.50 -19.54 -9.11
CA GLN A 184 4.53 -20.50 -8.56
C GLN A 184 3.12 -19.93 -8.65
N ARG A 185 2.19 -20.67 -9.27
CA ARG A 185 0.80 -20.26 -9.43
C ARG A 185 0.00 -20.56 -8.16
N SER A 186 -0.83 -19.60 -7.76
CA SER A 186 -1.77 -19.72 -6.66
C SER A 186 -2.92 -18.71 -6.82
N SER A 187 -3.87 -18.71 -5.89
CA SER A 187 -4.91 -17.68 -5.83
C SER A 187 -4.32 -16.30 -5.46
N VAL A 188 -4.99 -15.21 -5.88
CA VAL A 188 -4.55 -13.84 -5.55
C VAL A 188 -4.41 -13.65 -4.04
N LYS A 189 -5.36 -14.16 -3.24
CA LYS A 189 -5.29 -14.10 -1.77
C LYS A 189 -4.01 -14.75 -1.22
N VAL A 190 -3.63 -15.93 -1.70
CA VAL A 190 -2.41 -16.62 -1.24
C VAL A 190 -1.15 -15.88 -1.67
N LEU A 191 -1.13 -15.31 -2.89
CA LEU A 191 -0.01 -14.48 -3.35
C LEU A 191 0.18 -13.25 -2.44
N LEU A 192 -0.91 -12.53 -2.14
CA LEU A 192 -0.88 -11.33 -1.29
C LEU A 192 -0.47 -11.69 0.14
N THR A 193 -1.08 -12.72 0.74
CA THR A 193 -0.70 -13.18 2.08
C THR A 193 0.78 -13.60 2.13
N SER A 194 1.26 -14.36 1.13
CA SER A 194 2.66 -14.79 1.08
C SER A 194 3.63 -13.61 0.94
N LEU A 195 3.24 -12.59 0.18
CA LEU A 195 4.01 -11.36 0.03
C LEU A 195 4.01 -10.55 1.33
N ILE A 196 2.86 -10.39 2.00
CA ILE A 196 2.76 -9.62 3.25
C ILE A 196 3.54 -10.32 4.37
N LYS A 197 3.42 -11.66 4.51
CA LYS A 197 4.19 -12.46 5.48
C LYS A 197 5.69 -12.56 5.16
N GLY A 198 6.08 -12.22 3.94
CA GLY A 198 7.48 -12.23 3.50
C GLY A 198 8.00 -13.58 3.02
N ASN A 199 7.14 -14.59 2.87
CA ASN A 199 7.49 -15.85 2.23
C ASN A 199 7.82 -15.65 0.75
N LEU A 200 7.06 -14.77 0.09
CA LEU A 200 7.28 -14.37 -1.29
C LEU A 200 7.96 -12.99 -1.32
N LEU A 201 9.10 -12.89 -2.01
CA LEU A 201 9.92 -11.67 -2.08
C LEU A 201 10.22 -11.09 -0.68
N PRO A 202 11.05 -11.78 0.13
CA PRO A 202 11.31 -11.39 1.52
C PRO A 202 11.88 -9.96 1.65
N SER A 203 12.64 -9.49 0.67
CA SER A 203 13.24 -8.14 0.67
C SER A 203 12.31 -7.02 0.16
N ALA A 204 11.11 -7.35 -0.33
CA ALA A 204 10.17 -6.35 -0.82
C ALA A 204 9.54 -5.57 0.33
N LEU A 205 9.38 -4.26 0.14
CA LEU A 205 8.60 -3.41 1.02
C LEU A 205 7.12 -3.50 0.65
N VAL A 206 6.25 -3.40 1.64
CA VAL A 206 4.80 -3.45 1.47
C VAL A 206 4.16 -2.29 2.23
N TRP A 207 3.39 -1.46 1.53
CA TRP A 207 2.58 -0.41 2.13
C TRP A 207 1.11 -0.71 1.87
N ILE A 208 0.29 -0.74 2.92
CA ILE A 208 -1.15 -0.98 2.83
C ILE A 208 -1.87 0.24 3.40
N THR A 209 -2.92 0.70 2.74
CA THR A 209 -3.84 1.70 3.31
C THR A 209 -5.17 1.04 3.67
N SER A 210 -5.76 1.47 4.79
CA SER A 210 -7.04 0.92 5.22
C SER A 210 -7.85 1.91 6.04
N ARG A 211 -9.16 1.70 6.09
CA ARG A 211 -9.99 2.22 7.19
C ARG A 211 -9.84 1.34 8.43
N PRO A 212 -9.98 1.90 9.64
CA PRO A 212 -9.80 1.13 10.87
C PRO A 212 -10.64 -0.15 10.94
N ALA A 213 -11.90 -0.10 10.47
CA ALA A 213 -12.81 -1.25 10.47
C ALA A 213 -12.29 -2.48 9.69
N ALA A 214 -11.40 -2.28 8.71
CA ALA A 214 -10.83 -3.35 7.89
C ALA A 214 -9.37 -3.65 8.23
N ALA A 215 -8.75 -2.88 9.13
CA ALA A 215 -7.35 -3.05 9.51
C ALA A 215 -7.05 -4.43 10.12
N ASN A 216 -7.99 -4.98 10.89
CA ASN A 216 -7.87 -6.29 11.54
C ASN A 216 -7.85 -7.48 10.56
N GLN A 217 -7.98 -7.25 9.25
CA GLN A 217 -7.86 -8.30 8.24
C GLN A 217 -6.41 -8.75 8.02
N ILE A 218 -5.42 -7.99 8.52
CA ILE A 218 -3.98 -8.24 8.34
C ILE A 218 -3.23 -8.24 9.67
#